data_AF-A2SP32-F1
#
_entry.id   AF-A2SP32-F1
#
_cell.length_a   1.000
_cell.length_b   1.000
_cell.length_c   1.000
_cell.angle_alpha   90.00
_cell.angle_beta   90.00
_cell.angle_gamma   90.00
#
_symmetry.space_group_name_H-M   'P 1'
#
loop_
_entity.id
_entity.type
_entity.pdbx_description
1 polymer ?
#
loop_
_entity_poly.entity_id
_entity_poly.type
_entity_poly.pdbx_seq_one_letter_code
_entity_poly.pdbx_strand_id
1 'polypeptide(L)'
;MTNGSRVRFKGAMARHFGDLRALAVAALLPLLAMHSQPARALDLDADDYASGAIPAGTNLALLYYQHAQRNKVYSDGNQVAGGDLKSDVGILRLVRFVDIGGFRADPQILLPFGSLKASNDLNALGSTSGVGDLIVTGTVWLVNKPDQGEF
;
A
#
# COMPACT_ATOMS: atom_id res chain seq x y z
N MET A 1 -45.10 -25.54 61.84
CA MET A 1 -43.81 -25.76 62.53
C MET A 1 -43.18 -26.99 61.88
N THR A 2 -41.91 -27.11 61.47
CA THR A 2 -40.70 -26.25 61.46
C THR A 2 -39.65 -27.02 60.62
N ASN A 3 -38.68 -26.45 59.88
CA ASN A 3 -38.31 -25.07 59.54
C ASN A 3 -37.62 -25.06 58.14
N GLY A 4 -37.36 -23.89 57.52
CA GLY A 4 -36.71 -23.79 56.21
C GLY A 4 -35.22 -23.40 56.25
N SER A 5 -34.38 -24.10 55.48
CA SER A 5 -32.98 -23.69 55.19
C SER A 5 -32.61 -23.94 53.71
N ARG A 6 -32.98 -23.00 52.83
CA ARG A 6 -32.48 -23.01 51.44
C ARG A 6 -31.07 -22.44 51.39
N VAL A 7 -30.05 -23.30 51.39
CA VAL A 7 -28.67 -22.90 51.08
C VAL A 7 -28.59 -22.48 49.61
N ARG A 8 -28.31 -21.19 49.37
CA ARG A 8 -28.38 -20.59 48.03
C ARG A 8 -27.01 -20.62 47.35
N PHE A 9 -26.67 -21.75 46.70
CA PHE A 9 -25.50 -21.83 45.83
C PHE A 9 -25.68 -20.95 44.57
N LYS A 10 -25.31 -19.67 44.66
CA LYS A 10 -25.14 -18.76 43.52
C LYS A 10 -23.83 -17.98 43.70
N GLY A 11 -22.81 -18.25 42.88
CA GLY A 11 -21.59 -17.45 42.87
C GLY A 11 -20.43 -17.96 42.00
N ALA A 12 -20.17 -19.26 41.97
CA ALA A 12 -18.93 -19.79 41.36
C ALA A 12 -18.93 -19.77 39.82
N MET A 13 -19.99 -20.30 39.18
CA MET A 13 -20.00 -20.57 37.73
C MET A 13 -20.01 -19.30 36.86
N ALA A 14 -20.63 -18.21 37.31
CA ALA A 14 -20.75 -16.97 36.54
C ALA A 14 -19.44 -16.18 36.44
N ARG A 15 -18.51 -16.31 37.41
CA ARG A 15 -17.24 -15.58 37.43
C ARG A 15 -16.28 -16.13 36.36
N HIS A 16 -16.13 -17.47 36.32
CA HIS A 16 -15.29 -18.18 35.36
C HIS A 16 -15.58 -17.83 33.88
N PHE A 17 -16.85 -17.58 33.51
CA PHE A 17 -17.20 -17.15 32.14
C PHE A 17 -16.82 -15.70 31.83
N GLY A 18 -16.77 -14.82 32.82
CA GLY A 18 -16.23 -13.47 32.68
C GLY A 18 -14.71 -13.49 32.54
N ASP A 19 -14.05 -14.29 33.37
CA ASP A 19 -12.59 -14.44 33.39
C ASP A 19 -12.06 -15.03 32.07
N LEU A 20 -12.72 -16.05 31.50
CA LEU A 20 -12.38 -16.58 30.17
C LEU A 20 -12.51 -15.55 29.04
N ARG A 21 -13.53 -14.67 29.10
CA ARG A 21 -13.72 -13.60 28.11
C ARG A 21 -12.64 -12.52 28.24
N ALA A 22 -12.30 -12.14 29.47
CA ALA A 22 -11.21 -11.21 29.74
C ALA A 22 -9.85 -11.76 29.27
N LEU A 23 -9.56 -13.04 29.53
CA LEU A 23 -8.37 -13.73 29.05
C LEU A 23 -8.31 -13.81 27.51
N ALA A 24 -9.43 -14.12 26.85
CA ALA A 24 -9.49 -14.16 25.38
C ALA A 24 -9.23 -12.77 24.76
N VAL A 25 -9.82 -11.71 25.29
CA VAL A 25 -9.59 -10.33 24.82
C VAL A 25 -8.15 -9.89 25.10
N ALA A 26 -7.60 -10.22 26.26
CA ALA A 26 -6.21 -9.93 26.63
C ALA A 26 -5.18 -10.68 25.74
N ALA A 27 -5.52 -11.86 25.23
CA ALA A 27 -4.68 -12.60 24.28
C ALA A 27 -4.79 -12.09 22.83
N LEU A 28 -5.97 -11.57 22.43
CA LEU A 28 -6.21 -11.04 21.09
C LEU A 28 -5.50 -9.71 20.81
N LEU A 29 -5.42 -8.81 21.80
CA LEU A 29 -4.77 -7.50 21.67
C LEU A 29 -3.28 -7.55 21.23
N PRO A 30 -2.39 -8.34 21.87
CA PRO A 30 -1.01 -8.46 21.40
C PRO A 30 -0.92 -9.17 20.04
N LEU A 31 -1.82 -10.13 19.75
CA LEU A 31 -1.84 -10.80 18.45
C LEU A 31 -2.16 -9.82 17.30
N LEU A 32 -3.08 -8.87 17.54
CA LEU A 32 -3.40 -7.79 16.61
C LEU A 32 -2.25 -6.77 16.50
N ALA A 33 -1.57 -6.46 17.61
CA ALA A 33 -0.40 -5.58 17.60
C ALA A 33 0.78 -6.17 16.79
N MET A 34 0.96 -7.49 16.78
CA MET A 34 1.97 -8.15 15.94
C MET A 34 1.65 -8.14 14.43
N HIS A 35 0.47 -7.65 14.03
CA HIS A 35 0.10 -7.44 12.62
C HIS A 35 0.30 -6.00 12.15
N SER A 36 1.05 -5.16 12.89
CA SER A 36 1.43 -3.81 12.45
C SER A 36 2.45 -3.86 11.29
N GLN A 37 1.97 -4.11 10.07
CA GLN A 37 2.79 -3.99 8.88
C GLN A 37 3.19 -2.52 8.65
N PRO A 38 4.39 -2.25 8.12
CA PRO A 38 4.76 -0.90 7.73
C PRO A 38 3.77 -0.38 6.68
N ALA A 39 3.32 0.86 6.84
CA ALA A 39 2.48 1.51 5.84
C ALA A 39 3.24 1.59 4.52
N ARG A 40 2.66 1.03 3.45
CA ARG A 40 3.19 1.15 2.10
C ARG A 40 2.44 2.27 1.38
N ALA A 41 3.17 3.29 0.95
CA ALA A 41 2.67 4.27 0.00
C ALA A 41 2.87 3.75 -1.43
N LEU A 42 1.92 4.07 -2.30
CA LEU A 42 2.06 4.01 -3.75
C LEU A 42 1.68 5.40 -4.25
N ASP A 43 2.56 6.04 -5.00
CA ASP A 43 2.18 7.21 -5.79
C ASP A 43 1.45 6.69 -7.03
N LEU A 44 0.25 7.23 -7.25
CA LEU A 44 -0.67 6.88 -8.32
C LEU A 44 -1.14 8.18 -8.95
N ASP A 45 -1.28 8.20 -10.27
CA ASP A 45 -1.82 9.37 -10.95
C ASP A 45 -3.34 9.45 -10.71
N ALA A 46 -3.89 10.65 -10.81
CA ALA A 46 -5.35 10.80 -10.84
C ALA A 46 -5.92 9.99 -12.02
N ASP A 47 -7.05 9.32 -11.80
CA ASP A 47 -7.76 8.50 -12.79
C ASP A 47 -7.11 7.14 -13.16
N ASP A 48 -5.94 6.77 -12.60
CA ASP A 48 -5.27 5.47 -12.88
C ASP A 48 -6.23 4.27 -12.79
N TYR A 49 -7.14 4.27 -11.80
CA TYR A 49 -8.13 3.22 -11.56
C TYR A 49 -9.49 3.40 -12.25
N ALA A 50 -9.78 4.55 -12.88
CA ALA A 50 -10.96 4.68 -13.76
C ALA A 50 -10.73 4.06 -15.16
N SER A 51 -9.48 3.67 -15.44
CA SER A 51 -9.07 2.96 -16.66
C SER A 51 -9.86 1.69 -16.98
N GLY A 52 -10.69 1.17 -16.06
CA GLY A 52 -11.61 0.06 -16.29
C GLY A 52 -12.59 0.29 -17.46
N ALA A 53 -12.87 1.55 -17.81
CA ALA A 53 -13.63 1.92 -19.00
C ALA A 53 -12.93 1.54 -20.33
N ILE A 54 -11.60 1.48 -20.36
CA ILE A 54 -10.82 1.29 -21.59
C ILE A 54 -11.09 -0.13 -22.15
N PRO A 55 -11.61 -0.26 -23.39
CA PRO A 55 -12.01 -1.55 -23.93
C PRO A 55 -10.90 -2.60 -23.98
N ALA A 56 -11.26 -3.85 -23.68
CA ALA A 56 -10.38 -4.99 -23.93
C ALA A 56 -9.98 -5.04 -25.41
N GLY A 57 -8.72 -5.38 -25.67
CA GLY A 57 -8.13 -5.27 -27.00
C GLY A 57 -7.31 -4.00 -27.21
N THR A 58 -7.45 -2.98 -26.36
CA THR A 58 -6.62 -1.77 -26.37
C THR A 58 -5.17 -2.07 -25.97
N ASN A 59 -4.22 -1.50 -26.71
CA ASN A 59 -2.82 -1.37 -26.29
C ASN A 59 -2.58 0.11 -25.97
N LEU A 60 -1.98 0.40 -24.83
CA LEU A 60 -1.64 1.77 -24.43
C LEU A 60 -0.14 1.84 -24.10
N ALA A 61 0.53 2.87 -24.60
CA ALA A 61 1.92 3.17 -24.30
C ALA A 61 1.98 4.59 -23.74
N LEU A 62 2.60 4.74 -22.57
CA LEU A 62 2.78 6.02 -21.90
C LEU A 62 4.27 6.25 -21.65
N LEU A 63 4.70 7.51 -21.75
CA LEU A 63 6.04 7.94 -21.42
C LEU A 63 5.95 9.08 -20.40
N TYR A 64 6.45 8.83 -19.21
CA TYR A 64 6.52 9.80 -18.13
C TYR A 64 7.90 10.44 -18.09
N TYR A 65 7.95 11.69 -17.62
CA TYR A 65 9.18 12.36 -17.20
C TYR A 65 8.94 13.02 -15.84
N GLN A 66 9.71 12.59 -14.85
CA GLN A 66 9.64 13.08 -13.47
C GLN A 66 10.95 13.77 -13.11
N HIS A 67 10.85 15.02 -12.67
CA HIS A 67 11.96 15.80 -12.14
C HIS A 67 11.72 16.07 -10.65
N ALA A 68 12.69 15.72 -9.81
CA ALA A 68 12.63 15.95 -8.38
C ALA A 68 13.95 16.53 -7.86
N GLN A 69 13.85 17.44 -6.88
CA GLN A 69 14.97 17.96 -6.11
C GLN A 69 14.67 17.77 -4.63
N ARG A 70 15.61 17.19 -3.88
CA ARG A 70 15.53 17.05 -2.42
C ARG A 70 16.73 17.75 -1.82
N ASN A 71 16.50 18.68 -0.89
CA ASN A 71 17.53 19.54 -0.30
C ASN A 71 17.69 19.40 1.23
N LYS A 72 17.06 18.36 1.82
CA LYS A 72 17.04 18.08 3.25
C LYS A 72 17.02 16.58 3.49
N VAL A 73 17.78 16.12 4.49
CA VAL A 73 17.75 14.73 4.98
C VAL A 73 17.20 14.69 6.40
N TYR A 74 16.32 13.74 6.67
CA TYR A 74 15.66 13.56 7.96
C TYR A 74 15.97 12.19 8.58
N SER A 75 16.05 12.15 9.92
CA SER A 75 16.10 10.94 10.73
C SER A 75 15.23 11.17 11.98
N ASP A 76 14.35 10.22 12.31
CA ASP A 76 13.40 10.32 13.42
C ASP A 76 12.60 11.65 13.47
N GLY A 77 12.21 12.13 12.29
CA GLY A 77 11.48 13.41 12.12
C GLY A 77 12.34 14.68 12.23
N ASN A 78 13.60 14.58 12.64
CA ASN A 78 14.54 15.68 12.76
C ASN A 78 15.37 15.83 11.49
N GLN A 79 15.63 17.06 11.04
CA GLN A 79 16.55 17.29 9.93
C GLN A 79 17.99 17.07 10.41
N VAL A 80 18.72 16.14 9.78
CA VAL A 80 20.10 15.75 10.15
C VAL A 80 21.17 16.27 9.20
N ALA A 81 20.80 16.61 7.96
CA ALA A 81 21.70 17.24 6.99
C ALA A 81 20.94 18.11 5.96
N GLY A 82 21.67 18.95 5.25
CA GLY A 82 21.22 19.56 4.00
C GLY A 82 21.71 18.76 2.80
N GLY A 83 22.09 19.48 1.74
CA GLY A 83 22.63 18.92 0.50
C GLY A 83 21.56 18.46 -0.49
N ASP A 84 21.94 18.44 -1.77
CA ASP A 84 21.00 18.34 -2.87
C ASP A 84 21.07 16.99 -3.57
N LEU A 85 19.93 16.37 -3.81
CA LEU A 85 19.75 15.23 -4.70
C LEU A 85 18.76 15.60 -5.81
N LYS A 86 19.29 15.76 -7.03
CA LYS A 86 18.52 15.91 -8.26
C LYS A 86 18.21 14.54 -8.84
N SER A 87 16.99 14.32 -9.28
CA SER A 87 16.57 13.12 -10.02
C SER A 87 15.82 13.55 -11.28
N ASP A 88 16.28 13.08 -12.43
CA ASP A 88 15.60 13.22 -13.72
C ASP A 88 15.33 11.79 -14.23
N VAL A 89 14.07 11.36 -14.17
CA VAL A 89 13.66 9.96 -14.42
C VAL A 89 12.58 9.90 -15.48
N GLY A 90 12.82 9.13 -16.54
CA GLY A 90 11.80 8.69 -17.48
C GLY A 90 11.23 7.34 -17.09
N ILE A 91 9.95 7.10 -17.42
CA ILE A 91 9.32 5.77 -17.25
C ILE A 91 8.55 5.44 -18.53
N LEU A 92 8.90 4.33 -19.17
CA LEU A 92 8.11 3.75 -20.24
C LEU A 92 7.10 2.75 -19.63
N ARG A 93 5.80 3.01 -19.77
CA ARG A 93 4.71 2.13 -19.31
C ARG A 93 3.98 1.57 -20.52
N LEU A 94 3.87 0.24 -20.60
CA LEU A 94 3.16 -0.48 -21.67
C LEU A 94 2.04 -1.30 -21.03
N VAL A 95 0.81 -1.14 -21.52
CA VAL A 95 -0.41 -1.68 -20.94
C VAL A 95 -1.22 -2.43 -22.01
N ARG A 96 -1.73 -3.60 -21.66
CA ARG A 96 -2.60 -4.41 -22.52
C ARG A 96 -3.93 -4.66 -21.83
N PHE A 97 -5.00 -4.01 -22.29
CA PHE A 97 -6.34 -4.25 -21.75
C PHE A 97 -6.92 -5.58 -22.26
N VAL A 98 -7.36 -6.42 -21.34
CA VAL A 98 -7.94 -7.75 -21.60
C VAL A 98 -9.13 -8.01 -20.69
N ASP A 99 -9.96 -8.98 -21.05
CA ASP A 99 -10.95 -9.55 -20.14
C ASP A 99 -10.48 -10.96 -19.72
N ILE A 100 -10.40 -11.21 -18.40
CA ILE A 100 -9.96 -12.47 -17.80
C ILE A 100 -11.10 -12.98 -16.92
N GLY A 101 -11.70 -14.13 -17.28
CA GLY A 101 -12.79 -14.72 -16.50
C GLY A 101 -14.05 -13.85 -16.39
N GLY A 102 -14.24 -12.89 -17.31
CA GLY A 102 -15.35 -11.93 -17.28
C GLY A 102 -15.02 -10.59 -16.59
N PHE A 103 -13.82 -10.44 -16.00
CA PHE A 103 -13.35 -9.19 -15.40
C PHE A 103 -12.37 -8.46 -16.32
N ARG A 104 -12.46 -7.12 -16.38
CA ARG A 104 -11.46 -6.29 -17.05
C ARG A 104 -10.15 -6.34 -16.27
N ALA A 105 -9.03 -6.41 -16.98
CA ALA A 105 -7.68 -6.33 -16.40
C ALA A 105 -6.70 -5.61 -17.34
N ASP A 106 -5.63 -5.04 -16.78
CA ASP A 106 -4.60 -4.29 -17.50
C ASP A 106 -3.17 -4.78 -17.17
N PRO A 107 -2.81 -6.04 -17.49
CA PRO A 107 -1.42 -6.51 -17.39
C PRO A 107 -0.47 -5.53 -18.09
N GLN A 108 0.50 -5.04 -17.32
CA GLN A 108 1.35 -3.92 -17.70
C GLN A 108 2.78 -4.06 -17.20
N ILE A 109 3.69 -3.42 -17.92
CA ILE A 109 5.10 -3.31 -17.55
C ILE A 109 5.52 -1.85 -17.49
N LEU A 110 6.39 -1.53 -16.53
CA LEU A 110 7.00 -0.22 -16.39
C LEU A 110 8.53 -0.38 -16.37
N LEU A 111 9.22 0.36 -17.23
CA LEU A 111 10.68 0.39 -17.30
C LEU A 111 11.18 1.80 -16.97
N PRO A 112 11.69 2.03 -15.75
CA PRO A 112 12.29 3.30 -15.36
C PRO A 112 13.71 3.43 -15.93
N PHE A 113 14.10 4.63 -16.31
CA PHE A 113 15.45 4.97 -16.74
C PHE A 113 15.74 6.44 -16.43
N GLY A 114 17.00 6.83 -16.24
CA GLY A 114 17.29 8.23 -15.95
C GLY A 114 18.64 8.48 -15.32
N SER A 115 18.73 9.58 -14.57
CA SER A 115 19.93 10.00 -13.87
C SER A 115 19.63 10.58 -12.50
N LEU A 116 20.47 10.25 -11.53
CA LEU A 116 20.49 10.82 -10.19
C LEU A 116 21.83 11.50 -9.98
N LYS A 117 21.82 12.73 -9.46
CA LYS A 117 23.03 13.51 -9.15
C LYS A 117 22.91 14.14 -7.78
N ALA A 118 23.84 13.83 -6.91
CA ALA A 118 23.98 14.46 -5.62
C ALA A 118 25.05 15.57 -5.63
N SER A 119 24.90 16.56 -4.76
CA SER A 119 25.85 17.66 -4.56
C SER A 119 25.76 18.23 -3.14
N ASN A 120 26.67 19.16 -2.81
CA ASN A 120 26.81 19.74 -1.47
C ASN A 120 26.99 18.63 -0.41
N ASP A 121 26.28 18.66 0.72
CA ASP A 121 26.43 17.67 1.81
C ASP A 121 26.17 16.21 1.35
N LEU A 122 25.51 16.01 0.20
CA LEU A 122 25.23 14.69 -0.39
C LEU A 122 26.22 14.27 -1.47
N ASN A 123 27.24 15.07 -1.79
CA ASN A 123 28.20 14.82 -2.89
C ASN A 123 28.88 13.43 -2.81
N ALA A 124 29.03 12.85 -1.62
CA ALA A 124 29.57 11.50 -1.44
C ALA A 124 28.70 10.38 -2.08
N LEU A 125 27.42 10.63 -2.36
CA LEU A 125 26.55 9.72 -3.12
C LEU A 125 26.85 9.75 -4.64
N GLY A 126 27.58 10.76 -5.11
CA GLY A 126 28.03 10.89 -6.49
C GLY A 126 26.92 11.17 -7.51
N SER A 127 27.11 10.65 -8.72
CA SER A 127 26.19 10.79 -9.84
C SER A 127 26.14 9.48 -10.61
N THR A 128 24.94 9.05 -11.00
CA THR A 128 24.73 7.81 -11.78
C THR A 128 23.63 8.00 -12.81
N SER A 129 23.67 7.20 -13.87
CA SER A 129 22.60 7.08 -14.85
C SER A 129 22.48 5.64 -15.35
N GLY A 130 21.30 5.26 -15.81
CA GLY A 130 21.04 3.90 -16.29
C GLY A 130 19.57 3.58 -16.47
N VAL A 131 19.30 2.30 -16.67
CA VAL A 131 17.96 1.69 -16.68
C VAL A 131 17.78 0.98 -15.36
N GLY A 132 16.64 1.17 -14.70
CA GLY A 132 16.30 0.49 -13.45
C GLY A 132 15.59 -0.85 -13.69
N ASP A 133 15.17 -1.49 -12.61
CA ASP A 133 14.52 -2.80 -12.66
C ASP A 133 13.16 -2.74 -13.38
N LEU A 134 12.86 -3.78 -14.18
CA LEU A 134 11.58 -3.93 -14.84
C LEU A 134 10.48 -4.24 -13.82
N ILE A 135 9.44 -3.42 -13.77
CA ILE A 135 8.26 -3.64 -12.94
C ILE A 135 7.19 -4.33 -13.80
N VAL A 136 6.63 -5.43 -13.29
CA VAL A 136 5.48 -6.13 -13.87
C VAL A 136 4.32 -6.05 -12.88
N THR A 137 3.16 -5.57 -13.33
CA THR A 137 2.00 -5.35 -12.47
C THR A 137 0.70 -5.40 -13.29
N GLY A 138 -0.45 -5.22 -12.64
CA GLY A 138 -1.76 -5.19 -13.27
C GLY A 138 -2.88 -5.05 -12.25
N THR A 139 -3.94 -4.35 -12.65
CA THR A 139 -5.22 -4.19 -11.95
C THR A 139 -6.21 -5.23 -12.48
N VAL A 140 -7.15 -5.63 -11.62
CA VAL A 140 -8.35 -6.38 -12.03
C VAL A 140 -9.55 -5.64 -11.46
N TRP A 141 -10.45 -5.20 -12.34
CA TRP A 141 -11.67 -4.48 -11.97
C TRP A 141 -12.76 -5.48 -11.60
N LEU A 142 -13.01 -5.61 -10.30
CA LEU A 142 -14.06 -6.49 -9.75
C LEU A 142 -15.46 -5.91 -9.94
N VAL A 143 -15.56 -4.58 -10.02
CA VAL A 143 -16.74 -3.83 -10.48
C VAL A 143 -16.32 -3.11 -11.75
N ASN A 144 -17.15 -3.12 -12.79
CA ASN A 144 -16.88 -2.33 -13.99
C ASN A 144 -18.21 -1.96 -14.66
N LYS A 145 -18.70 -0.76 -14.37
CA LYS A 145 -19.92 -0.17 -14.95
C LYS A 145 -19.58 1.23 -15.46
N PRO A 146 -18.88 1.34 -16.60
CA PRO A 146 -18.40 2.63 -17.11
C PRO A 146 -19.55 3.63 -17.35
N ASP A 147 -20.70 3.16 -17.80
CA ASP A 147 -21.91 3.98 -18.02
C ASP A 147 -22.49 4.60 -16.72
N GLN A 148 -22.05 4.12 -15.55
CA GLN A 148 -22.44 4.59 -14.22
C GLN A 148 -21.28 5.27 -13.48
N GLY A 149 -20.07 5.27 -14.05
CA GLY A 149 -18.85 5.77 -13.41
C GLY A 149 -18.33 4.90 -12.26
N GLU A 150 -18.72 3.62 -12.18
CA GLU A 150 -18.26 2.68 -11.13
C GLU A 150 -17.18 1.73 -11.65
N PHE A 151 -16.05 1.66 -10.93
CA PHE A 151 -14.85 0.87 -11.22
C PHE A 151 -14.26 0.31 -9.91
#